data_AF-A0A8X8WA41-F1
#
_entry.id   AF-A0A8X8WA41-F1
#
_cell.length_a   1.000
_cell.length_b   1.000
_cell.length_c   1.000
_cell.angle_alpha   90.00
_cell.angle_beta   90.00
_cell.angle_gamma   90.00
#
_symmetry.space_group_name_H-M   'P 1'
#
loop_
_entity.id
_entity.type
_entity.pdbx_description
1 polymer ?
#
loop_
_entity_poly.entity_id
_entity_poly.type
_entity_poly.pdbx_seq_one_letter_code
_entity_poly.pdbx_strand_id
1 'polypeptide(L)'
;MLMLVNCSGCHTALQLPRGATSIRCAVCHAITRIADPRSAPPSPYLPATSSSYNNGYNNNYYQPHPPPVPATSNHSQKKAVIIGISYRNTKNELNGCINDAKCMKYMLINRFNFTESSILMLTEEETDPYRIPTKHNIRMAMFWLVKGCKSGDSLVFHYSGHGAQQRNYTGDEIDGFDETLCPLDFETQGMIVDNEINSSIVRPLPAGVKLHAIIDACHSGTVLDLPYLCRMDRNGRYSWEDHRPPSGAWKGTSGGEAISFSGCDDNQTSADTAALSKVTSTGAMTYAFIQAIEKGQGATYGSILNAMRSTIRKTSEELVAGGGPVTTLLTMLLTGGSGVGLRQEPQLSCNERFDVYMKPFSL
;
A
#
# COMPACT_ATOMS: atom_id res chain seq x y z
N MET A 1 23.79 2.33 21.68
CA MET A 1 22.57 3.10 21.93
C MET A 1 22.59 4.32 21.02
N LEU A 2 21.62 4.42 20.10
CA LEU A 2 21.40 5.60 19.25
C LEU A 2 20.57 6.60 20.07
N MET A 3 20.94 7.89 20.06
CA MET A 3 20.13 8.94 20.70
C MET A 3 19.13 9.48 19.68
N LEU A 4 17.87 9.62 20.11
CA LEU A 4 16.81 10.28 19.36
C LEU A 4 16.68 11.72 19.88
N VAL A 5 16.71 12.69 18.97
CA VAL A 5 16.47 14.11 19.29
C VAL A 5 15.47 14.68 18.30
N ASN A 6 14.53 15.48 18.80
CA ASN A 6 13.53 16.12 17.97
C ASN A 6 14.14 17.33 17.24
N CYS A 7 13.86 17.44 15.95
CA CYS A 7 14.23 18.60 15.16
C CYS A 7 13.69 19.90 15.77
N SER A 8 14.52 20.93 15.87
CA SER A 8 14.12 22.26 16.37
C SER A 8 13.08 22.98 15.50
N GLY A 9 12.99 22.65 14.21
CA GLY A 9 12.04 23.28 13.28
C GLY A 9 10.72 22.53 13.15
N CYS A 10 10.78 21.21 12.90
CA CYS A 10 9.59 20.41 12.58
C CYS A 10 9.31 19.27 13.56
N HIS A 11 10.05 19.20 14.67
CA HIS A 11 9.93 18.18 15.72
C HIS A 11 10.03 16.71 15.27
N THR A 12 10.46 16.46 14.03
CA THR A 12 10.77 15.11 13.54
C THR A 12 11.88 14.49 14.39
N ALA A 13 11.68 13.26 14.87
CA ALA A 13 12.71 12.53 15.61
C ALA A 13 13.86 12.17 14.67
N LEU A 14 15.06 12.65 15.00
CA LEU A 14 16.28 12.45 14.24
C LEU A 14 17.18 11.47 15.01
N GLN A 15 17.68 10.46 14.31
CA GLN A 15 18.68 9.55 14.86
C GLN A 15 20.06 10.19 14.75
N LEU A 16 20.75 10.29 15.88
CA LEU A 16 22.09 10.86 15.90
C LEU A 16 23.18 9.80 15.93
N PRO A 17 24.19 9.93 15.05
CA PRO A 17 25.46 9.26 15.22
C PRO A 17 26.09 9.63 16.57
N ARG A 18 26.81 8.69 17.18
CA ARG A 18 27.49 8.95 18.47
C ARG A 18 28.50 10.08 18.30
N GLY A 19 28.44 11.08 19.20
CA GLY A 19 29.35 12.22 19.21
C GLY A 19 28.95 13.41 18.33
N ALA A 20 27.82 13.34 17.61
CA ALA A 20 27.32 14.48 16.84
C ALA A 20 26.79 15.60 17.76
N THR A 21 27.31 16.82 17.61
CA THR A 21 26.89 18.02 18.37
C THR A 21 25.76 18.80 17.69
N SER A 22 25.46 18.46 16.43
CA SER A 22 24.33 19.01 15.69
C SER A 22 23.89 18.06 14.57
N ILE A 23 22.65 18.20 14.11
CA ILE A 23 22.09 17.45 12.99
C ILE A 23 21.18 18.34 12.14
N ARG A 24 21.30 18.22 10.81
CA ARG A 24 20.42 18.91 9.86
C ARG A 24 19.22 18.02 9.54
N CYS A 25 18.03 18.57 9.69
CA CYS A 25 16.80 17.85 9.37
C CYS A 25 16.67 17.63 7.87
N ALA A 26 16.43 16.39 7.45
CA ALA A 26 16.15 16.08 6.05
C ALA A 26 14.76 16.57 5.59
N VAL A 27 13.86 16.88 6.52
CA VAL A 27 12.47 17.27 6.23
C VAL A 27 12.32 18.78 6.06
N CYS A 28 12.91 19.58 6.96
CA CYS A 28 12.76 21.04 6.94
C CYS A 28 14.08 21.81 6.85
N HIS A 29 15.20 21.10 6.72
CA HIS A 29 16.56 21.65 6.66
C HIS A 29 17.01 22.44 7.90
N ALA A 30 16.20 22.53 8.96
CA ALA A 30 16.58 23.16 10.23
C ALA A 30 17.75 22.40 10.90
N ILE A 31 18.68 23.16 11.49
CA ILE A 31 19.82 22.62 12.24
C ILE A 31 19.45 22.54 13.72
N THR A 32 19.46 21.34 14.27
CA THR A 32 19.21 21.09 15.70
C THR A 32 20.55 20.91 16.39
N ARG A 33 20.86 21.80 17.35
CA ARG A 33 22.07 21.71 18.19
C ARG A 33 21.75 20.90 19.44
N ILE A 34 22.65 20.01 19.83
CA ILE A 34 22.50 19.17 21.02
C ILE A 34 23.40 19.73 22.09
N ALA A 35 22.80 20.16 23.21
CA ALA A 35 23.55 20.61 24.37
C ALA A 35 24.26 19.41 25.02
N ASP A 36 25.53 19.59 25.40
CA ASP A 36 26.24 18.63 26.24
C ASP A 36 25.52 18.59 27.60
N PRO A 37 25.08 17.41 28.10
CA PRO A 37 24.43 17.28 29.41
C PRO A 37 25.24 17.85 30.59
N ARG A 38 26.53 18.17 30.40
CA ARG A 38 27.37 18.86 31.41
C ARG A 38 27.18 20.38 31.50
N SER A 39 26.29 20.99 30.72
CA SER A 39 26.16 22.46 30.62
C SER A 39 24.83 23.06 31.11
N ALA A 40 23.96 22.27 31.74
CA ALA A 40 22.69 22.77 32.27
C ALA A 40 22.82 23.28 33.73
N PRO A 41 22.42 24.52 34.05
CA PRO A 41 22.31 24.98 35.44
C PRO A 41 21.10 24.32 36.15
N PRO A 42 21.15 24.13 37.48
CA PRO A 42 20.07 23.47 38.22
C PRO A 42 18.79 24.31 38.23
N SER A 43 17.65 23.67 37.97
CA SER A 43 16.31 24.29 37.98
C SER A 43 15.82 24.56 39.41
N PRO A 44 15.20 25.72 39.70
CA PRO A 44 14.71 26.05 41.04
C PRO A 44 13.40 25.32 41.39
N TYR A 45 13.37 24.81 42.62
CA TYR A 45 12.22 24.18 43.28
C TYR A 45 11.04 25.15 43.45
N LEU A 46 9.82 24.68 43.20
CA LEU A 46 8.58 25.33 43.65
C LEU A 46 7.95 24.50 44.79
N PRO A 47 7.47 25.13 45.88
CA PRO A 47 6.98 24.41 47.06
C PRO A 47 5.53 23.94 46.91
N ALA A 48 5.24 22.79 47.54
CA ALA A 48 3.91 22.23 47.70
C ALA A 48 3.05 23.06 48.67
N THR A 49 1.78 23.30 48.33
CA THR A 49 0.78 23.80 49.28
C THR A 49 -0.34 22.79 49.49
N SER A 50 -0.56 22.53 50.77
CA SER A 50 -1.46 21.59 51.42
C SER A 50 -2.94 21.91 51.27
N SER A 51 -3.72 20.83 51.27
CA SER A 51 -5.17 20.76 51.43
C SER A 51 -5.66 21.34 52.75
N SER A 52 -6.80 22.04 52.73
CA SER A 52 -7.64 22.23 53.91
C SER A 52 -9.11 22.09 53.54
N TYR A 53 -9.75 21.12 54.19
CA TYR A 53 -11.18 20.84 54.23
C TYR A 53 -11.98 22.08 54.69
N ASN A 54 -13.13 22.33 54.07
CA ASN A 54 -14.28 22.80 54.84
C ASN A 54 -15.60 22.29 54.25
N ASN A 55 -16.48 21.90 55.17
CA ASN A 55 -17.74 21.18 54.99
C ASN A 55 -18.90 22.19 54.79
N GLY A 56 -19.86 21.88 53.93
CA GLY A 56 -21.08 22.69 53.77
C GLY A 56 -22.09 22.04 52.82
N TYR A 57 -23.22 21.64 53.37
CA TYR A 57 -24.26 20.78 52.79
C TYR A 57 -25.09 21.42 51.66
N ASN A 58 -25.53 20.52 50.77
CA ASN A 58 -26.83 20.41 50.07
C ASN A 58 -27.07 21.01 48.66
N ASN A 59 -27.34 20.04 47.77
CA ASN A 59 -28.35 19.97 46.72
C ASN A 59 -28.08 20.44 45.27
N ASN A 60 -28.50 19.53 44.38
CA ASN A 60 -28.69 19.59 42.94
C ASN A 60 -27.46 19.40 42.03
N TYR A 61 -27.22 18.13 41.71
CA TYR A 61 -26.55 17.69 40.49
C TYR A 61 -27.29 18.20 39.25
N TYR A 62 -26.76 19.25 38.61
CA TYR A 62 -26.82 19.42 37.17
C TYR A 62 -25.39 19.76 36.71
N GLN A 63 -24.76 18.76 36.07
CA GLN A 63 -23.44 18.87 35.47
C GLN A 63 -23.45 19.99 34.41
N PRO A 64 -22.49 20.92 34.41
CA PRO A 64 -22.29 21.80 33.27
C PRO A 64 -21.83 20.93 32.09
N HIS A 65 -22.70 20.81 31.07
CA HIS A 65 -22.32 20.19 29.81
C HIS A 65 -21.07 20.90 29.26
N PRO A 66 -20.05 20.15 28.78
CA PRO A 66 -18.97 20.77 28.03
C PRO A 66 -19.57 21.48 26.80
N PRO A 67 -19.01 22.63 26.38
CA PRO A 67 -19.51 23.35 25.21
C PRO A 67 -19.50 22.39 24.00
N PRO A 68 -20.47 22.52 23.08
CA PRO A 68 -20.53 21.68 21.90
C PRO A 68 -19.19 21.75 21.18
N VAL A 69 -18.55 20.58 21.04
CA VAL A 69 -17.34 20.41 20.24
C VAL A 69 -17.64 21.01 18.86
N PRO A 70 -16.84 21.95 18.35
CA PRO A 70 -17.06 22.50 17.02
C PRO A 70 -17.18 21.34 16.03
N ALA A 71 -18.20 21.40 15.16
CA ALA A 71 -18.43 20.40 14.12
C ALA A 71 -17.11 20.06 13.43
N THR A 72 -16.75 18.78 13.47
CA THR A 72 -15.54 18.24 12.85
C THR A 72 -15.45 18.78 11.44
N SER A 73 -14.40 19.56 11.13
CA SER A 73 -14.02 19.82 9.76
C SER A 73 -14.01 18.48 9.01
N ASN A 74 -14.70 18.39 7.87
CA ASN A 74 -14.69 17.24 6.97
C ASN A 74 -13.26 17.02 6.42
N HIS A 75 -12.34 16.57 7.28
CA HIS A 75 -10.98 16.25 6.90
C HIS A 75 -10.99 14.85 6.32
N SER A 76 -11.19 14.77 5.01
CA SER A 76 -10.96 13.56 4.23
C SER A 76 -9.83 13.87 3.24
N GLN A 77 -8.62 13.43 3.56
CA GLN A 77 -7.49 13.51 2.64
C GLN A 77 -7.42 12.24 1.80
N LYS A 78 -7.18 12.43 0.49
CA LYS A 78 -6.92 11.34 -0.45
C LYS A 78 -5.46 11.35 -0.85
N LYS A 79 -4.70 10.30 -0.53
CA LYS A 79 -3.28 10.19 -0.90
C LYS A 79 -3.02 8.91 -1.67
N ALA A 80 -2.17 8.96 -2.69
CA ALA A 80 -1.78 7.78 -3.44
C ALA A 80 -0.27 7.68 -3.61
N VAL A 81 0.27 6.47 -3.50
CA VAL A 81 1.58 6.10 -4.03
C VAL A 81 1.36 5.20 -5.23
N ILE A 82 1.98 5.53 -6.35
CA ILE A 82 1.84 4.79 -7.61
C ILE A 82 3.24 4.46 -8.13
N ILE A 83 3.52 3.19 -8.32
CA ILE A 83 4.85 2.70 -8.71
C ILE A 83 4.72 1.89 -10.00
N GLY A 84 5.50 2.25 -11.01
CA GLY A 84 5.60 1.52 -12.27
C GLY A 84 7.05 1.28 -12.64
N ILE A 85 7.46 0.01 -12.74
CA ILE A 85 8.86 -0.37 -12.98
C ILE A 85 8.94 -1.28 -14.20
N SER A 86 9.66 -0.82 -15.23
CA SER A 86 9.91 -1.54 -16.49
C SER A 86 11.30 -2.18 -16.55
N TYR A 87 12.23 -1.84 -15.65
CA TYR A 87 13.60 -2.40 -15.61
C TYR A 87 14.32 -2.27 -16.97
N ARG A 88 14.22 -1.09 -17.58
CA ARG A 88 14.66 -0.83 -18.97
C ARG A 88 16.14 -1.14 -19.16
N ASN A 89 16.48 -1.73 -20.29
CA ASN A 89 17.87 -2.10 -20.64
C ASN A 89 18.48 -3.15 -19.71
N THR A 90 17.66 -3.94 -19.03
CA THR A 90 18.12 -5.09 -18.23
C THR A 90 17.56 -6.39 -18.79
N LYS A 91 18.10 -7.52 -18.37
CA LYS A 91 17.55 -8.85 -18.72
C LYS A 91 16.15 -9.10 -18.13
N ASN A 92 15.69 -8.25 -17.21
CA ASN A 92 14.41 -8.36 -16.51
C ASN A 92 13.39 -7.34 -17.04
N GLU A 93 13.60 -6.77 -18.22
CA GLU A 93 12.77 -5.70 -18.77
C GLU A 93 11.30 -6.14 -18.97
N LEU A 94 10.38 -5.26 -18.56
CA LEU A 94 8.94 -5.38 -18.69
C LEU A 94 8.37 -4.22 -19.51
N ASN A 95 7.41 -4.54 -20.37
CA ASN A 95 6.66 -3.56 -21.14
C ASN A 95 5.33 -3.27 -20.42
N GLY A 96 4.92 -2.00 -20.39
CA GLY A 96 3.58 -1.61 -19.94
C GLY A 96 3.48 -1.10 -18.49
N CYS A 97 4.37 -1.50 -17.57
CA CYS A 97 4.26 -1.14 -16.15
C CYS A 97 4.21 0.37 -15.87
N ILE A 98 5.01 1.16 -16.58
CA ILE A 98 4.97 2.63 -16.48
C ILE A 98 3.66 3.19 -17.05
N ASN A 99 3.11 2.57 -18.10
CA ASN A 99 1.81 2.96 -18.65
C ASN A 99 0.68 2.63 -17.65
N ASP A 100 0.72 1.49 -16.98
CA ASP A 100 -0.24 1.11 -15.94
C ASP A 100 -0.28 2.15 -14.82
N ALA A 101 0.90 2.57 -14.34
CA ALA A 101 1.02 3.63 -13.35
C ALA A 101 0.39 4.95 -13.82
N LYS A 102 0.63 5.35 -15.07
CA LYS A 102 0.02 6.56 -15.66
C LYS A 102 -1.51 6.42 -15.79
N CYS A 103 -2.02 5.27 -16.21
CA CYS A 103 -3.45 5.01 -16.32
C CYS A 103 -4.13 5.01 -14.94
N MET A 104 -3.50 4.41 -13.93
CA MET A 104 -3.98 4.45 -12.55
C MET A 104 -4.04 5.88 -12.03
N LYS A 105 -2.96 6.66 -12.21
CA LYS A 105 -2.93 8.09 -11.85
C LYS A 105 -4.05 8.87 -12.50
N TYR A 106 -4.24 8.68 -13.80
CA TYR A 106 -5.31 9.33 -14.56
C TYR A 106 -6.69 8.99 -13.99
N MET A 107 -6.98 7.72 -13.70
CA MET A 107 -8.26 7.30 -13.12
C MET A 107 -8.48 7.90 -11.72
N LEU A 108 -7.47 7.88 -10.84
CA LEU A 108 -7.58 8.46 -9.50
C LEU A 108 -7.95 9.95 -9.53
N ILE A 109 -7.36 10.71 -10.45
CA ILE A 109 -7.66 12.13 -10.61
C ILE A 109 -9.07 12.33 -11.18
N ASN A 110 -9.39 11.67 -12.30
CA ASN A 110 -10.58 11.97 -13.09
C ASN A 110 -11.86 11.26 -12.64
N ARG A 111 -11.75 10.20 -11.82
CA ARG A 111 -12.90 9.44 -11.30
C ARG A 111 -13.05 9.54 -9.79
N PHE A 112 -11.94 9.64 -9.07
CA PHE A 112 -11.93 9.61 -7.61
C PHE A 112 -11.51 10.94 -6.96
N ASN A 113 -11.32 12.00 -7.76
CA ASN A 113 -11.00 13.35 -7.29
C ASN A 113 -9.72 13.42 -6.42
N PHE A 114 -8.72 12.59 -6.72
CA PHE A 114 -7.38 12.81 -6.16
C PHE A 114 -6.77 14.06 -6.81
N THR A 115 -6.05 14.85 -6.02
CA THR A 115 -5.29 15.99 -6.56
C THR A 115 -3.93 15.52 -7.03
N GLU A 116 -3.37 16.18 -8.04
CA GLU A 116 -2.00 15.89 -8.51
C GLU A 116 -0.98 15.94 -7.36
N SER A 117 -1.11 16.92 -6.45
CA SER A 117 -0.24 17.08 -5.28
C SER A 117 -0.39 15.99 -4.22
N SER A 118 -1.46 15.21 -4.26
CA SER A 118 -1.71 14.12 -3.32
C SER A 118 -1.37 12.75 -3.90
N ILE A 119 -0.73 12.72 -5.07
CA ILE A 119 -0.21 11.50 -5.69
C ILE A 119 1.31 11.58 -5.78
N LEU A 120 1.99 10.60 -5.21
CA LEU A 120 3.43 10.39 -5.37
C LEU A 120 3.66 9.24 -6.35
N MET A 121 4.14 9.58 -7.56
CA MET A 121 4.41 8.61 -8.62
C MET A 121 5.90 8.33 -8.71
N LEU A 122 6.28 7.05 -8.76
CA LEU A 122 7.67 6.61 -8.90
C LEU A 122 7.82 5.75 -10.16
N THR A 123 8.62 6.21 -11.12
CA THR A 123 8.91 5.49 -12.37
C THR A 123 10.33 5.81 -12.87
N GLU A 124 10.86 4.98 -13.77
CA GLU A 124 12.16 5.23 -14.44
C GLU A 124 12.16 6.45 -15.37
N GLU A 125 10.99 7.04 -15.67
CA GLU A 125 10.87 8.25 -16.49
C GLU A 125 10.89 9.55 -15.68
N GLU A 126 10.86 9.45 -14.33
CA GLU A 126 10.91 10.64 -13.49
C GLU A 126 12.30 11.30 -13.55
N THR A 127 12.32 12.63 -13.60
CA THR A 127 13.58 13.42 -13.60
C THR A 127 14.09 13.70 -12.19
N ASP A 128 13.21 13.67 -11.19
CA ASP A 128 13.57 13.81 -9.78
C ASP A 128 14.20 12.49 -9.27
N PRO A 129 15.47 12.51 -8.80
CA PRO A 129 16.12 11.30 -8.29
C PRO A 129 15.40 10.65 -7.10
N TYR A 130 14.59 11.40 -6.35
CA TYR A 130 13.79 10.86 -5.24
C TYR A 130 12.51 10.16 -5.71
N ARG A 131 12.20 10.23 -7.01
CA ARG A 131 11.05 9.56 -7.64
C ARG A 131 11.44 8.38 -8.54
N ILE A 132 12.72 8.06 -8.63
CA ILE A 132 13.16 6.79 -9.23
C ILE A 132 12.77 5.65 -8.28
N PRO A 133 12.20 4.53 -8.75
CA PRO A 133 11.66 3.46 -7.90
C PRO A 133 12.76 2.53 -7.33
N THR A 134 13.74 3.11 -6.65
CA THR A 134 14.72 2.38 -5.84
C THR A 134 14.07 1.84 -4.58
N LYS A 135 14.66 0.82 -3.95
CA LYS A 135 14.19 0.26 -2.69
C LYS A 135 14.03 1.32 -1.62
N HIS A 136 15.01 2.22 -1.53
CA HIS A 136 14.97 3.33 -0.58
C HIS A 136 13.80 4.28 -0.86
N ASN A 137 13.60 4.70 -2.12
CA ASN A 137 12.55 5.65 -2.46
C ASN A 137 11.15 5.04 -2.29
N ILE A 138 10.97 3.75 -2.62
CA ILE A 138 9.70 3.05 -2.38
C ILE A 138 9.38 3.00 -0.88
N ARG A 139 10.36 2.69 -0.02
CA ARG A 139 10.19 2.75 1.45
C ARG A 139 9.78 4.14 1.93
N MET A 140 10.43 5.18 1.42
CA MET A 140 10.09 6.55 1.76
C MET A 140 8.70 6.95 1.27
N ALA A 141 8.27 6.47 0.10
CA ALA A 141 6.94 6.67 -0.42
C ALA A 141 5.87 5.96 0.43
N MET A 142 6.10 4.71 0.82
CA MET A 142 5.24 3.97 1.75
C MET A 142 5.07 4.70 3.09
N PHE A 143 6.18 5.17 3.68
CA PHE A 143 6.13 5.98 4.89
C PHE A 143 5.35 7.29 4.67
N TRP A 144 5.59 7.97 3.55
CA TRP A 144 4.86 9.18 3.19
C TRP A 144 3.36 8.92 3.09
N LEU A 145 2.93 7.79 2.51
CA LEU A 145 1.52 7.45 2.29
C LEU A 145 0.71 7.47 3.59
N VAL A 146 1.20 6.80 4.63
CA VAL A 146 0.50 6.68 5.92
C VAL A 146 0.79 7.80 6.92
N LYS A 147 1.78 8.65 6.63
CA LYS A 147 2.18 9.72 7.54
C LYS A 147 1.04 10.71 7.76
N GLY A 148 0.66 10.87 9.03
CA GLY A 148 -0.29 11.89 9.50
C GLY A 148 -1.75 11.57 9.20
N CYS A 149 -2.06 10.34 8.78
CA CYS A 149 -3.42 9.93 8.45
C CYS A 149 -4.34 10.00 9.67
N LYS A 150 -5.57 10.43 9.42
CA LYS A 150 -6.64 10.59 10.40
C LYS A 150 -7.91 9.91 9.89
N SER A 151 -8.83 9.64 10.82
CA SER A 151 -10.15 9.11 10.50
C SER A 151 -10.81 9.89 9.36
N GLY A 152 -11.29 9.20 8.32
CA GLY A 152 -11.85 9.80 7.11
C GLY A 152 -10.88 9.87 5.91
N ASP A 153 -9.59 9.64 6.11
CA ASP A 153 -8.61 9.62 5.02
C ASP A 153 -8.69 8.33 4.18
N SER A 154 -8.43 8.47 2.88
CA SER A 154 -8.41 7.38 1.90
C SER A 154 -7.07 7.30 1.19
N LEU A 155 -6.47 6.12 1.22
CA LEU A 155 -5.12 5.86 0.74
C LEU A 155 -5.15 4.85 -0.39
N VAL A 156 -4.36 5.10 -1.43
CA VAL A 156 -4.16 4.15 -2.53
C VAL A 156 -2.68 3.80 -2.65
N PHE A 157 -2.39 2.51 -2.75
CA PHE A 157 -1.06 2.00 -3.09
C PHE A 157 -1.16 1.16 -4.37
N HIS A 158 -0.58 1.64 -5.45
CA HIS A 158 -0.52 0.91 -6.72
C HIS A 158 0.92 0.51 -7.05
N TYR A 159 1.09 -0.72 -7.50
CA TYR A 159 2.36 -1.25 -7.97
C TYR A 159 2.15 -2.06 -9.25
N SER A 160 2.91 -1.74 -10.30
CA SER A 160 3.07 -2.58 -11.50
C SER A 160 4.56 -2.83 -11.76
N GLY A 161 4.95 -4.09 -11.82
CA GLY A 161 6.35 -4.51 -11.97
C GLY A 161 6.56 -5.98 -11.64
N HIS A 162 7.80 -6.40 -11.40
CA HIS A 162 8.08 -7.77 -10.98
C HIS A 162 7.64 -7.99 -9.53
N GLY A 163 7.06 -9.17 -9.30
CA GLY A 163 6.88 -9.76 -7.99
C GLY A 163 7.53 -11.15 -7.98
N ALA A 164 8.06 -11.54 -6.83
CA ALA A 164 8.76 -12.81 -6.66
C ALA A 164 8.50 -13.37 -5.26
N GLN A 165 8.91 -14.62 -5.04
CA GLN A 165 8.89 -15.24 -3.72
C GLN A 165 10.32 -15.49 -3.23
N GLN A 166 10.54 -15.33 -1.94
CA GLN A 166 11.76 -15.75 -1.26
C GLN A 166 11.41 -16.77 -0.17
N ARG A 167 12.35 -17.64 0.21
CA ARG A 167 12.09 -18.58 1.32
C ARG A 167 11.85 -17.80 2.61
N ASN A 168 10.75 -18.12 3.28
CA ASN A 168 10.47 -17.61 4.60
C ASN A 168 11.28 -18.43 5.64
N TYR A 169 12.08 -17.73 6.45
CA TYR A 169 12.87 -18.33 7.53
C TYR A 169 12.27 -18.14 8.94
N THR A 170 11.22 -17.33 9.07
CA THR A 170 10.47 -17.08 10.30
C THR A 170 9.30 -18.04 10.50
N GLY A 171 8.83 -18.71 9.44
CA GLY A 171 7.78 -19.73 9.48
C GLY A 171 6.38 -19.16 9.75
N ASP A 172 6.17 -17.89 9.44
CA ASP A 172 4.86 -17.22 9.54
C ASP A 172 4.00 -17.37 8.29
N GLU A 173 4.56 -17.70 7.12
CA GLU A 173 3.76 -17.95 5.91
C GLU A 173 3.31 -19.41 5.76
N ILE A 174 2.09 -19.60 5.24
CA ILE A 174 1.43 -20.92 5.13
C ILE A 174 2.12 -21.82 4.10
N ASP A 175 2.60 -21.24 3.00
CA ASP A 175 3.30 -21.96 1.94
C ASP A 175 4.83 -22.00 2.16
N GLY A 176 5.34 -21.29 3.18
CA GLY A 176 6.74 -21.21 3.53
C GLY A 176 7.57 -20.23 2.69
N PHE A 177 6.94 -19.31 1.96
CA PHE A 177 7.61 -18.28 1.18
C PHE A 177 7.06 -16.88 1.49
N ASP A 178 7.94 -15.87 1.58
CA ASP A 178 7.50 -14.48 1.63
C ASP A 178 7.30 -13.98 0.19
N GLU A 179 6.20 -13.28 -0.05
CA GLU A 179 5.97 -12.51 -1.25
C GLU A 179 6.81 -11.24 -1.25
N THR A 180 7.26 -10.84 -2.44
CA THR A 180 8.15 -9.69 -2.57
C THR A 180 7.82 -8.84 -3.79
N LEU A 181 8.03 -7.53 -3.65
CA LEU A 181 8.08 -6.58 -4.77
C LEU A 181 9.55 -6.31 -5.12
N CYS A 182 9.86 -6.20 -6.41
CA CYS A 182 11.22 -5.97 -6.90
C CYS A 182 11.45 -4.48 -7.24
N PRO A 183 12.17 -3.71 -6.41
CA PRO A 183 12.58 -2.35 -6.77
C PRO A 183 13.50 -2.32 -7.98
N LEU A 184 13.73 -1.16 -8.58
CA LEU A 184 14.63 -1.03 -9.74
C LEU A 184 16.06 -1.54 -9.46
N ASP A 185 16.53 -1.37 -8.23
CA ASP A 185 17.87 -1.73 -7.75
C ASP A 185 17.90 -3.07 -6.98
N PHE A 186 16.90 -3.94 -7.18
CA PHE A 186 16.75 -5.20 -6.43
C PHE A 186 17.97 -6.13 -6.53
N GLU A 187 18.70 -6.13 -7.65
CA GLU A 187 19.90 -6.96 -7.81
C GLU A 187 21.01 -6.58 -6.81
N THR A 188 21.03 -5.33 -6.32
CA THR A 188 22.04 -4.84 -5.37
C THR A 188 21.50 -4.61 -3.96
N GLN A 189 20.24 -4.18 -3.83
CA GLN A 189 19.60 -3.85 -2.54
C GLN A 189 18.63 -4.93 -2.04
N GLY A 190 18.41 -5.99 -2.82
CA GLY A 190 17.41 -7.01 -2.57
C GLY A 190 15.97 -6.54 -2.82
N MET A 191 15.02 -7.47 -2.67
CA MET A 191 13.59 -7.23 -2.87
C MET A 191 12.95 -6.62 -1.61
N ILE A 192 11.73 -6.10 -1.71
CA ILE A 192 10.92 -5.63 -0.57
C ILE A 192 9.94 -6.74 -0.21
N VAL A 193 10.02 -7.23 1.02
CA VAL A 193 9.24 -8.37 1.50
C VAL A 193 7.88 -7.92 2.05
N ASP A 194 6.85 -8.75 1.92
CA ASP A 194 5.50 -8.55 2.43
C ASP A 194 5.42 -8.06 3.89
N ASN A 195 6.22 -8.63 4.79
CA ASN A 195 6.36 -8.24 6.19
C ASN A 195 6.78 -6.76 6.34
N GLU A 196 7.65 -6.29 5.45
CA GLU A 196 8.09 -4.90 5.39
C GLU A 196 6.97 -3.99 4.86
N ILE A 197 6.22 -4.46 3.86
CA ILE A 197 5.08 -3.75 3.30
C ILE A 197 3.98 -3.61 4.36
N ASN A 198 3.59 -4.72 4.99
CA ASN A 198 2.59 -4.77 6.05
C ASN A 198 2.95 -3.81 7.19
N SER A 199 4.17 -3.89 7.71
CA SER A 199 4.62 -3.01 8.80
C SER A 199 4.69 -1.54 8.39
N SER A 200 4.88 -1.23 7.10
CA SER A 200 4.96 0.14 6.59
C SER A 200 3.61 0.77 6.29
N ILE A 201 2.66 0.03 5.70
CA ILE A 201 1.40 0.61 5.20
C ILE A 201 0.11 -0.01 5.74
N VAL A 202 0.15 -1.21 6.34
CA VAL A 202 -1.04 -1.89 6.88
C VAL A 202 -1.16 -1.70 8.39
N ARG A 203 -0.13 -2.14 9.13
CA ARG A 203 -0.08 -2.06 10.59
C ARG A 203 -0.33 -0.66 11.15
N PRO A 204 0.22 0.43 10.59
CA PRO A 204 0.04 1.76 11.18
C PRO A 204 -1.32 2.41 10.91
N LEU A 205 -2.22 1.80 10.14
CA LEU A 205 -3.51 2.41 9.77
C LEU A 205 -4.42 2.59 10.99
N PRO A 206 -4.75 3.83 11.40
CA PRO A 206 -5.61 4.08 12.55
C PRO A 206 -7.10 3.95 12.18
N ALA A 207 -7.95 3.92 13.21
CA ALA A 207 -9.39 3.82 13.07
C ALA A 207 -9.99 4.84 12.09
N GLY A 208 -10.78 4.34 11.13
CA GLY A 208 -11.47 5.12 10.11
C GLY A 208 -10.60 5.59 8.93
N VAL A 209 -9.33 5.19 8.85
CA VAL A 209 -8.52 5.31 7.63
C VAL A 209 -8.75 4.09 6.74
N LYS A 210 -8.82 4.30 5.44
CA LYS A 210 -8.94 3.22 4.45
C LYS A 210 -7.73 3.17 3.53
N LEU A 211 -7.17 1.99 3.32
CA LEU A 211 -6.13 1.70 2.34
C LEU A 211 -6.66 0.72 1.30
N HIS A 212 -6.55 1.12 0.04
CA HIS A 212 -6.70 0.24 -1.11
C HIS A 212 -5.36 -0.01 -1.79
N ALA A 213 -4.94 -1.26 -1.85
CA ALA A 213 -3.82 -1.69 -2.65
C ALA A 213 -4.31 -2.29 -3.98
N ILE A 214 -3.66 -1.94 -5.08
CA ILE A 214 -3.89 -2.54 -6.39
C ILE A 214 -2.52 -3.00 -6.90
N ILE A 215 -2.28 -4.31 -6.87
CA ILE A 215 -0.98 -4.90 -7.16
C ILE A 215 -1.04 -5.71 -8.44
N ASP A 216 -0.22 -5.31 -9.40
CA ASP A 216 -0.04 -5.93 -10.70
C ASP A 216 1.36 -6.53 -10.78
N ALA A 217 1.51 -7.68 -10.12
CA ALA A 217 2.76 -8.41 -10.01
C ALA A 217 2.49 -9.91 -9.83
N CYS A 218 3.45 -10.75 -10.20
CA CYS A 218 3.35 -12.20 -9.95
C CYS A 218 3.51 -12.51 -8.46
N HIS A 219 2.91 -13.61 -7.99
CA HIS A 219 2.93 -14.01 -6.59
C HIS A 219 2.54 -12.84 -5.64
N SER A 220 1.48 -12.10 -5.96
CA SER A 220 1.10 -10.90 -5.20
C SER A 220 -0.19 -11.04 -4.39
N GLY A 221 -0.77 -12.24 -4.37
CA GLY A 221 -2.02 -12.56 -3.65
C GLY A 221 -2.02 -12.10 -2.19
N THR A 222 -0.88 -12.30 -1.54
CA THR A 222 -0.64 -12.12 -0.10
C THR A 222 0.40 -11.04 0.22
N VAL A 223 0.83 -10.23 -0.76
CA VAL A 223 1.93 -9.24 -0.63
C VAL A 223 1.75 -8.12 0.42
N LEU A 224 0.57 -8.04 1.06
CA LEU A 224 0.28 -7.15 2.19
C LEU A 224 0.12 -7.91 3.52
N ASP A 225 0.31 -9.22 3.58
CA ASP A 225 0.02 -10.12 4.70
C ASP A 225 -1.39 -9.96 5.28
N LEU A 226 -2.39 -9.79 4.42
CA LEU A 226 -3.76 -9.60 4.88
C LEU A 226 -4.37 -10.94 5.30
N PRO A 227 -5.01 -11.02 6.49
CA PRO A 227 -5.44 -12.27 7.11
C PRO A 227 -6.57 -13.00 6.38
N TYR A 228 -7.27 -12.35 5.47
CA TYR A 228 -8.39 -12.93 4.76
C TYR A 228 -8.22 -12.76 3.26
N LEU A 229 -8.27 -13.88 2.53
CA LEU A 229 -8.19 -13.91 1.08
C LEU A 229 -9.54 -14.34 0.52
N CYS A 230 -10.05 -13.58 -0.44
CA CYS A 230 -11.30 -13.87 -1.13
C CYS A 230 -10.98 -14.45 -2.51
N ARG A 231 -11.49 -15.65 -2.77
CA ARG A 231 -11.36 -16.34 -4.05
C ARG A 231 -12.71 -16.80 -4.54
N MET A 232 -12.82 -16.95 -5.86
CA MET A 232 -14.03 -17.52 -6.43
C MET A 232 -14.01 -19.03 -6.29
N ASP A 233 -15.05 -19.57 -5.67
CA ASP A 233 -15.25 -21.01 -5.53
C ASP A 233 -15.69 -21.65 -6.86
N ARG A 234 -15.77 -22.99 -6.85
CA ARG A 234 -16.21 -23.79 -8.01
C ARG A 234 -17.65 -23.48 -8.45
N ASN A 235 -18.47 -22.88 -7.58
CA ASN A 235 -19.85 -22.50 -7.87
C ASN A 235 -19.96 -21.08 -8.42
N GLY A 236 -18.84 -20.39 -8.66
CA GLY A 236 -18.82 -19.04 -9.20
C GLY A 236 -19.11 -17.96 -8.15
N ARG A 237 -18.95 -18.23 -6.86
CA ARG A 237 -19.19 -17.28 -5.77
C ARG A 237 -17.89 -16.95 -5.04
N TYR A 238 -17.75 -15.70 -4.65
CA TYR A 238 -16.62 -15.26 -3.83
C TYR A 238 -16.78 -15.74 -2.39
N SER A 239 -15.78 -16.44 -1.87
CA SER A 239 -15.71 -16.95 -0.50
C SER A 239 -14.41 -16.52 0.16
N TRP A 240 -14.43 -16.36 1.49
CA TRP A 240 -13.28 -15.95 2.29
C TRP A 240 -12.54 -17.16 2.87
N GLU A 241 -11.24 -17.21 2.62
CA GLU A 241 -10.28 -18.11 3.24
C GLU A 241 -9.59 -17.40 4.42
N ASP A 242 -9.20 -18.18 5.44
CA ASP A 242 -8.42 -17.69 6.58
C ASP A 242 -6.93 -17.93 6.31
N HIS A 243 -6.19 -16.84 6.17
CA HIS A 243 -4.76 -16.83 5.87
C HIS A 243 -3.95 -16.28 7.03
N ARG A 244 -4.51 -16.29 8.25
CA ARG A 244 -3.75 -15.89 9.44
C ARG A 244 -2.58 -16.85 9.66
N PRO A 245 -1.40 -16.32 10.00
CA PRO A 245 -0.20 -17.13 10.15
C PRO A 245 -0.37 -18.14 11.30
N PRO A 246 0.00 -19.42 11.13
CA PRO A 246 -0.09 -20.42 12.20
C PRO A 246 0.74 -20.07 13.44
N SER A 247 1.78 -19.25 13.26
CA SER A 247 2.62 -18.72 14.34
C SER A 247 1.88 -17.78 15.30
N GLY A 248 0.69 -17.29 14.92
CA GLY A 248 -0.05 -16.28 15.66
C GLY A 248 0.51 -14.86 15.50
N ALA A 249 1.45 -14.65 14.57
CA ALA A 249 1.97 -13.32 14.26
C ALA A 249 0.83 -12.36 13.85
N TRP A 250 0.83 -11.15 14.40
CA TRP A 250 -0.21 -10.18 14.09
C TRP A 250 0.13 -9.36 12.84
N LYS A 251 -0.71 -9.51 11.81
CA LYS A 251 -0.59 -8.84 10.50
C LYS A 251 -1.74 -7.86 10.20
N GLY A 252 -2.53 -7.49 11.22
CA GLY A 252 -3.68 -6.59 11.07
C GLY A 252 -3.33 -5.10 11.10
N THR A 253 -4.36 -4.26 11.08
CA THR A 253 -4.27 -2.79 11.13
C THR A 253 -4.38 -2.25 12.57
N SER A 254 -4.02 -0.99 12.81
CA SER A 254 -4.28 -0.28 14.09
C SER A 254 -5.72 0.27 14.19
N GLY A 255 -6.69 -0.45 13.63
CA GLY A 255 -8.12 -0.10 13.60
C GLY A 255 -8.62 0.44 12.26
N GLY A 256 -7.73 0.71 11.30
CA GLY A 256 -8.11 1.09 9.94
C GLY A 256 -8.58 -0.09 9.09
N GLU A 257 -8.96 0.20 7.85
CA GLU A 257 -9.36 -0.78 6.84
C GLU A 257 -8.28 -0.90 5.77
N ALA A 258 -7.88 -2.12 5.44
CA ALA A 258 -6.94 -2.42 4.36
C ALA A 258 -7.54 -3.48 3.45
N ILE A 259 -7.62 -3.17 2.14
CA ILE A 259 -8.16 -4.04 1.11
C ILE A 259 -7.18 -4.04 -0.07
N SER A 260 -6.84 -5.21 -0.60
CA SER A 260 -5.94 -5.37 -1.74
C SER A 260 -6.63 -6.09 -2.89
N PHE A 261 -6.48 -5.58 -4.11
CA PHE A 261 -6.74 -6.30 -5.36
C PHE A 261 -5.41 -6.77 -5.94
N SER A 262 -5.30 -8.05 -6.28
CA SER A 262 -4.10 -8.64 -6.87
C SER A 262 -4.44 -9.76 -7.86
N GLY A 263 -3.46 -10.17 -8.67
CA GLY A 263 -3.61 -11.26 -9.63
C GLY A 263 -2.75 -12.45 -9.24
N CYS A 264 -3.29 -13.66 -9.37
CA CYS A 264 -2.51 -14.90 -9.25
C CYS A 264 -2.74 -15.78 -10.46
N ASP A 265 -1.74 -16.59 -10.83
CA ASP A 265 -1.85 -17.65 -11.84
C ASP A 265 -1.94 -19.01 -11.14
N ASP A 266 -2.84 -19.87 -11.60
CA ASP A 266 -3.20 -21.16 -10.98
C ASP A 266 -2.03 -22.18 -10.97
N ASN A 267 -0.95 -21.92 -11.73
CA ASN A 267 0.20 -22.84 -11.88
C ASN A 267 1.52 -22.32 -11.28
N GLN A 268 1.51 -21.23 -10.51
CA GLN A 268 2.73 -20.66 -9.95
C GLN A 268 3.36 -21.62 -8.91
N THR A 269 4.46 -22.28 -9.31
CA THR A 269 5.31 -23.07 -8.41
C THR A 269 6.60 -22.29 -8.12
N SER A 270 7.06 -22.28 -6.87
CA SER A 270 8.22 -21.50 -6.40
C SER A 270 9.57 -21.84 -7.07
N ALA A 271 9.63 -22.92 -7.87
CA ALA A 271 10.81 -23.32 -8.64
C ALA A 271 10.98 -22.58 -9.98
N ASP A 272 9.93 -21.91 -10.48
CA ASP A 272 9.90 -21.37 -11.85
C ASP A 272 10.27 -19.87 -11.95
N THR A 273 10.67 -19.24 -10.84
CA THR A 273 10.95 -17.79 -10.73
C THR A 273 11.98 -17.28 -11.76
N ALA A 274 12.91 -18.15 -12.21
CA ALA A 274 13.91 -17.78 -13.21
C ALA A 274 13.45 -17.96 -14.67
N ALA A 275 12.41 -18.77 -14.92
CA ALA A 275 11.93 -19.10 -16.26
C ALA A 275 10.66 -18.32 -16.65
N LEU A 276 9.82 -17.94 -15.67
CA LEU A 276 8.57 -17.20 -15.86
C LEU A 276 8.77 -15.68 -16.04
N SER A 277 9.92 -15.12 -15.66
CA SER A 277 10.22 -13.68 -15.86
C SER A 277 10.26 -13.24 -17.33
N LYS A 278 10.33 -14.20 -18.27
CA LYS A 278 10.30 -13.92 -19.72
C LYS A 278 8.91 -13.92 -20.35
N VAL A 279 7.88 -14.43 -19.66
CA VAL A 279 6.54 -14.69 -20.27
C VAL A 279 5.41 -14.05 -19.44
N THR A 280 5.73 -13.13 -18.53
CA THR A 280 4.75 -12.58 -17.60
C THR A 280 4.00 -11.40 -18.19
N SER A 281 2.70 -11.63 -18.39
CA SER A 281 1.72 -10.62 -18.78
C SER A 281 1.40 -9.73 -17.59
N THR A 282 2.22 -8.70 -17.38
CA THR A 282 1.94 -7.62 -16.43
C THR A 282 0.95 -6.63 -17.07
N GLY A 283 0.12 -5.98 -16.25
CA GLY A 283 -0.84 -4.97 -16.69
C GLY A 283 -2.30 -5.46 -16.80
N ALA A 284 -2.53 -6.77 -16.78
CA ALA A 284 -3.89 -7.32 -16.90
C ALA A 284 -4.78 -6.97 -15.70
N MET A 285 -4.21 -6.96 -14.50
CA MET A 285 -4.93 -6.59 -13.28
C MET A 285 -5.29 -5.11 -13.25
N THR A 286 -4.33 -4.24 -13.54
CA THR A 286 -4.53 -2.78 -13.59
C THR A 286 -5.54 -2.43 -14.68
N TYR A 287 -5.37 -2.98 -15.88
CA TYR A 287 -6.30 -2.77 -16.99
C TYR A 287 -7.72 -3.22 -16.64
N ALA A 288 -7.88 -4.45 -16.14
CA ALA A 288 -9.18 -5.00 -15.81
C ALA A 288 -9.89 -4.20 -14.71
N PHE A 289 -9.14 -3.75 -13.70
CA PHE A 289 -9.67 -2.88 -12.65
C PHE A 289 -10.16 -1.54 -13.20
N ILE A 290 -9.32 -0.85 -13.98
CA ILE A 290 -9.69 0.44 -14.60
C ILE A 290 -10.92 0.27 -15.50
N GLN A 291 -10.97 -0.79 -16.32
CA GLN A 291 -12.12 -1.08 -17.17
C GLN A 291 -13.40 -1.35 -16.39
N ALA A 292 -13.32 -2.05 -15.26
CA ALA A 292 -14.48 -2.27 -14.40
C ALA A 292 -15.05 -0.94 -13.88
N ILE A 293 -14.17 -0.03 -13.44
CA ILE A 293 -14.58 1.31 -12.97
C ILE A 293 -15.17 2.14 -14.11
N GLU A 294 -14.48 2.25 -15.26
CA GLU A 294 -14.92 3.07 -16.40
C GLU A 294 -16.25 2.58 -16.99
N LYS A 295 -16.55 1.27 -16.92
CA LYS A 295 -17.83 0.68 -17.36
C LYS A 295 -18.93 0.74 -16.29
N GLY A 296 -18.72 1.47 -15.20
CA GLY A 296 -19.70 1.65 -14.14
C GLY A 296 -19.95 0.40 -13.29
N GLN A 297 -19.04 -0.57 -13.29
CA GLN A 297 -19.14 -1.79 -12.47
C GLN A 297 -18.63 -1.59 -11.04
N GLY A 298 -18.32 -0.35 -10.65
CA GLY A 298 -17.81 0.03 -9.34
C GLY A 298 -18.86 0.12 -8.22
N ALA A 299 -20.02 -0.52 -8.36
CA ALA A 299 -21.07 -0.47 -7.34
C ALA A 299 -20.66 -1.20 -6.05
N THR A 300 -20.04 -2.37 -6.17
CA THR A 300 -19.62 -3.24 -5.06
C THR A 300 -18.27 -3.91 -5.37
N TYR A 301 -17.60 -4.46 -4.35
CA TYR A 301 -16.36 -5.21 -4.59
C TYR A 301 -16.59 -6.44 -5.47
N GLY A 302 -17.70 -7.16 -5.26
CA GLY A 302 -18.07 -8.34 -6.03
C GLY A 302 -18.37 -8.02 -7.49
N SER A 303 -19.01 -6.87 -7.78
CA SER A 303 -19.24 -6.44 -9.17
C SER A 303 -17.94 -6.07 -9.87
N ILE A 304 -17.00 -5.42 -9.17
CA ILE A 304 -15.65 -5.13 -9.69
C ILE A 304 -14.93 -6.45 -10.01
N LEU A 305 -14.86 -7.37 -9.04
CA LEU A 305 -14.16 -8.63 -9.22
C LEU A 305 -14.73 -9.48 -10.37
N ASN A 306 -16.06 -9.55 -10.48
CA ASN A 306 -16.74 -10.21 -11.61
C ASN A 306 -16.39 -9.56 -12.96
N ALA A 307 -16.40 -8.23 -13.03
CA ALA A 307 -16.08 -7.48 -14.24
C ALA A 307 -14.60 -7.63 -14.63
N MET A 308 -13.70 -7.61 -13.65
CA MET A 308 -12.27 -7.87 -13.85
C MET A 308 -12.06 -9.27 -14.41
N ARG A 309 -12.65 -10.29 -13.78
CA ARG A 309 -12.58 -11.69 -14.24
C ARG A 309 -13.10 -11.83 -15.67
N SER A 310 -14.25 -11.23 -15.99
CA SER A 310 -14.81 -11.26 -17.34
C SER A 310 -13.89 -10.58 -18.36
N THR A 311 -13.23 -9.48 -17.98
CA THR A 311 -12.30 -8.76 -18.85
C THR A 311 -11.06 -9.60 -19.15
N ILE A 312 -10.44 -10.19 -18.11
CA ILE A 312 -9.24 -11.02 -18.27
C ILE A 312 -9.54 -12.25 -19.13
N ARG A 313 -10.67 -12.94 -18.87
CA ARG A 313 -11.07 -14.12 -19.66
C ARG A 313 -11.34 -13.81 -21.13
N LYS A 314 -12.09 -12.74 -21.42
CA LYS A 314 -12.38 -12.32 -22.80
C LYS A 314 -11.11 -12.00 -23.57
N THR A 315 -10.19 -11.25 -22.95
CA THR A 315 -8.93 -10.92 -23.61
C THR A 315 -8.08 -12.17 -23.85
N SER A 316 -8.12 -13.14 -22.93
CA SER A 316 -7.45 -14.43 -23.13
C SER A 316 -8.04 -15.23 -24.30
N GLU A 317 -9.38 -15.25 -24.43
CA GLU A 317 -10.09 -15.92 -25.53
C GLU A 317 -9.80 -15.26 -26.90
N GLU A 318 -9.79 -13.92 -26.97
CA GLU A 318 -9.44 -13.16 -28.18
C GLU A 318 -8.00 -13.41 -28.64
N LEU A 319 -7.07 -13.64 -27.71
CA LEU A 319 -5.68 -13.99 -28.02
C LEU A 319 -5.54 -15.41 -28.58
N VAL A 320 -6.32 -16.37 -28.08
CA VAL A 320 -6.29 -17.78 -28.52
C VAL A 320 -6.99 -17.98 -29.87
N ALA A 321 -8.00 -17.16 -30.19
CA ALA A 321 -8.83 -17.31 -31.40
C ALA A 321 -8.20 -16.77 -32.70
N GLY A 322 -6.98 -16.20 -32.66
CA GLY A 322 -6.15 -15.79 -33.80
C GLY A 322 -6.84 -15.50 -35.15
N GLY A 323 -7.23 -14.24 -35.41
CA GLY A 323 -7.63 -13.86 -36.77
C GLY A 323 -8.49 -12.60 -36.97
N GLY A 324 -8.12 -11.45 -36.42
CA GLY A 324 -8.75 -10.16 -36.78
C GLY A 324 -7.70 -9.06 -36.98
N PRO A 325 -7.84 -8.17 -38.00
CA PRO A 325 -6.90 -7.08 -38.26
C PRO A 325 -6.90 -5.98 -37.21
N VAL A 326 -7.71 -6.12 -36.15
CA VAL A 326 -7.70 -5.26 -34.97
C VAL A 326 -6.81 -5.90 -33.91
N THR A 327 -5.51 -6.00 -34.20
CA THR A 327 -4.47 -6.20 -33.18
C THR A 327 -4.41 -4.92 -32.34
N THR A 328 -5.42 -4.74 -31.50
CA THR A 328 -5.64 -3.54 -30.70
C THR A 328 -4.43 -3.33 -29.78
N LEU A 329 -4.11 -2.07 -29.48
CA LEU A 329 -3.18 -1.61 -28.43
C LEU A 329 -3.23 -2.49 -27.14
N LEU A 330 -4.39 -3.07 -26.87
CA LEU A 330 -4.67 -4.08 -25.85
C LEU A 330 -3.74 -5.30 -25.86
N THR A 331 -3.44 -5.88 -27.02
CA THR A 331 -2.53 -7.02 -27.14
C THR A 331 -1.12 -6.60 -26.76
N MET A 332 -0.66 -5.42 -27.20
CA MET A 332 0.67 -4.91 -26.84
C MET A 332 0.79 -4.55 -25.36
N LEU A 333 -0.27 -4.00 -24.76
CA LEU A 333 -0.32 -3.64 -23.34
C LEU A 333 -0.35 -4.86 -22.42
N LEU A 334 -0.96 -5.97 -22.85
CA LEU A 334 -1.13 -7.14 -22.00
C LEU A 334 -0.04 -8.18 -22.24
N THR A 335 0.35 -8.48 -23.47
CA THR A 335 1.23 -9.64 -23.74
C THR A 335 2.71 -9.30 -23.84
N GLY A 336 3.08 -8.01 -23.87
CA GLY A 336 4.47 -7.62 -24.14
C GLY A 336 5.04 -8.22 -25.44
N GLY A 337 4.18 -8.64 -26.38
CA GLY A 337 4.57 -9.32 -27.62
C GLY A 337 4.65 -10.85 -27.57
N SER A 338 4.34 -11.51 -26.44
CA SER A 338 4.41 -12.97 -26.31
C SER A 338 3.02 -13.62 -26.31
N GLY A 339 2.68 -14.35 -27.38
CA GLY A 339 1.36 -14.96 -27.61
C GLY A 339 1.03 -16.18 -26.74
N VAL A 340 1.20 -16.11 -25.42
CA VAL A 340 0.79 -17.17 -24.47
C VAL A 340 -0.35 -16.64 -23.59
N GLY A 341 -1.41 -17.45 -23.45
CA GLY A 341 -2.69 -17.05 -22.86
C GLY A 341 -2.59 -16.56 -21.40
N LEU A 342 -3.36 -15.51 -21.10
CA LEU A 342 -3.59 -14.95 -19.77
C LEU A 342 -4.34 -15.94 -18.87
N ARG A 343 -3.72 -16.42 -17.79
CA ARG A 343 -4.37 -17.23 -16.74
C ARG A 343 -4.45 -16.52 -15.38
N GLN A 344 -4.45 -15.19 -15.37
CA GLN A 344 -4.62 -14.44 -14.12
C GLN A 344 -6.08 -14.47 -13.67
N GLU A 345 -6.31 -14.80 -12.40
CA GLU A 345 -7.61 -14.64 -11.74
C GLU A 345 -7.51 -13.51 -10.70
N PRO A 346 -8.47 -12.56 -10.69
CA PRO A 346 -8.45 -11.47 -9.73
C PRO A 346 -8.77 -11.99 -8.33
N GLN A 347 -7.94 -11.59 -7.37
CA GLN A 347 -8.08 -11.90 -5.96
C GLN A 347 -8.31 -10.62 -5.17
N LEU A 348 -8.96 -10.77 -4.02
CA LEU A 348 -9.18 -9.69 -3.07
C LEU A 348 -8.73 -10.14 -1.70
N SER A 349 -7.85 -9.41 -1.02
CA SER A 349 -7.51 -9.69 0.38
C SER A 349 -7.85 -8.51 1.29
N CYS A 350 -8.11 -8.76 2.56
CA CYS A 350 -8.50 -7.71 3.51
C CYS A 350 -8.16 -8.03 4.97
N ASN A 351 -8.15 -7.01 5.82
CA ASN A 351 -7.97 -7.17 7.26
C ASN A 351 -9.21 -7.68 8.00
N GLU A 352 -10.41 -7.45 7.46
CA GLU A 352 -11.70 -7.89 8.04
C GLU A 352 -12.67 -8.34 6.95
N ARG A 353 -13.26 -9.53 7.10
CA ARG A 353 -14.20 -10.10 6.12
C ARG A 353 -15.46 -9.24 5.99
N PHE A 354 -16.01 -9.20 4.78
CA PHE A 354 -17.29 -8.54 4.49
C PHE A 354 -18.03 -9.21 3.33
N ASP A 355 -19.31 -8.90 3.17
CA ASP A 355 -20.06 -9.33 1.99
C ASP A 355 -19.65 -8.49 0.76
N VAL A 356 -18.90 -9.11 -0.15
CA VAL A 356 -18.37 -8.44 -1.34
C VAL A 356 -19.49 -7.96 -2.28
N TYR A 357 -20.67 -8.59 -2.27
CA TYR A 357 -21.79 -8.22 -3.13
C TYR A 357 -22.67 -7.14 -2.53
N MET A 358 -22.49 -6.79 -1.25
CA MET A 358 -23.25 -5.75 -0.56
C MET A 358 -22.40 -4.50 -0.26
N LYS A 359 -21.10 -4.67 0.01
CA LYS A 359 -20.25 -3.54 0.41
C LYS A 359 -19.96 -2.60 -0.77
N PRO A 360 -20.32 -1.31 -0.68
CA PRO A 360 -20.02 -0.35 -1.73
C PRO A 360 -18.52 -0.11 -1.89
N PHE A 361 -18.06 -0.01 -3.13
CA PHE A 361 -16.68 0.38 -3.41
C PHE A 361 -16.53 1.91 -3.38
N SER A 362 -15.46 2.39 -2.74
CA SER A 362 -15.14 3.82 -2.66
C SER A 362 -13.65 4.01 -2.40
N LEU A 363 -13.04 4.96 -3.11
CA LEU A 363 -11.70 5.49 -2.88
C LEU A 363 -11.76 6.96 -2.46
#